data_AF-A0AAE1NW28-F1
#
_entry.id   AF-A0AAE1NW28-F1
#
_cell.length_a   1.000
_cell.length_b   1.000
_cell.length_c   1.000
_cell.angle_alpha   90.00
_cell.angle_beta   90.00
_cell.angle_gamma   90.00
#
_symmetry.space_group_name_H-M   'P 1'
#
loop_
_entity.id
_entity.type
_entity.pdbx_description
1 polymer ?
#
loop_
_entity_poly.entity_id
_entity_poly.type
_entity_poly.pdbx_seq_one_letter_code
_entity_poly.pdbx_strand_id
1 'polypeptide(L)'
;MSREQASTMTSPVCLRKTQFGSRRILPFLLLAQVTVVLVYIRSAVHFSNTDQETNDVANPSKTSLSSVNGWQADNSREIVFFLIICERTAASKKDEKDLKTSIDRQLRQAAVLFKSAVALSTSIIRFVVVSDTEKLYHEVVGTTAKWPARYQDQIRFQWRKVWYPPDHQDMRTMFRLCATERLFLPDMFPEIDAAIYVDTDLVFLESPDHLWDMFDKFDQVQLAAMAPCLYHYGTKLAKVPYYGKTGLNAGVMHMNLTRMKHFPEGGWIQANMKVFNNYKKLINLADQDILNILFHKYPKLLYDVGCEWNFRKFQCMPENSCPAVVTKGVSILHGNALSFFSDQELKLKAVFDAWEEYELGSPLSQLLVHLRQKLKTVPPQGFGTKCTRLPNIDGILTRQLEKQIL
;
A
#
# COMPACT_ATOMS: atom_id res chain seq x y z
N MET A 1 -50.26 54.84 -1.76
CA MET A 1 -49.61 53.81 -0.93
C MET A 1 -48.20 53.61 -1.49
N SER A 2 -47.17 53.95 -0.66
CA SER A 2 -45.73 53.55 -0.71
C SER A 2 -45.03 53.47 -2.08
N ARG A 3 -44.18 54.39 -2.56
CA ARG A 3 -42.90 54.99 -2.07
C ARG A 3 -41.73 54.02 -1.82
N GLU A 4 -40.70 54.14 -2.67
CA GLU A 4 -39.29 53.78 -2.45
C GLU A 4 -38.71 54.52 -1.24
N GLN A 5 -37.72 53.92 -0.56
CA GLN A 5 -36.59 54.65 0.05
C GLN A 5 -35.44 53.72 0.44
N ALA A 6 -34.23 54.16 0.12
CA ALA A 6 -32.94 53.69 0.63
C ALA A 6 -32.52 54.45 1.90
N SER A 7 -31.68 53.85 2.75
CA SER A 7 -30.80 54.49 3.76
C SER A 7 -29.93 53.37 4.41
N THR A 8 -28.61 53.30 4.26
CA THR A 8 -27.47 54.02 4.90
C THR A 8 -27.25 53.81 6.41
N MET A 9 -25.96 53.75 6.78
CA MET A 9 -25.30 53.87 8.12
C MET A 9 -25.19 52.57 8.95
N THR A 10 -24.13 52.23 9.70
CA THR A 10 -22.92 52.91 10.21
C THR A 10 -22.01 51.86 10.89
N SER A 11 -20.69 52.10 10.96
CA SER A 11 -19.75 51.40 11.86
C SER A 11 -20.05 51.66 13.35
N PRO A 12 -19.47 50.90 14.29
CA PRO A 12 -18.36 51.52 15.02
C PRO A 12 -17.16 50.61 15.33
N VAL A 13 -16.01 51.29 15.39
CA VAL A 13 -14.74 50.92 16.00
C VAL A 13 -14.87 50.95 17.54
N CYS A 14 -14.22 50.02 18.25
CA CYS A 14 -13.74 50.20 19.63
C CYS A 14 -12.59 49.21 19.88
N LEU A 15 -11.32 49.60 19.75
CA LEU A 15 -10.41 50.23 20.73
C LEU A 15 -10.11 49.44 22.03
N ARG A 16 -8.86 48.98 22.07
CA ARG A 16 -7.92 48.73 23.18
C ARG A 16 -8.31 49.19 24.60
N LYS A 17 -7.89 48.38 25.58
CA LYS A 17 -7.02 48.69 26.74
C LYS A 17 -6.61 47.35 27.41
N THR A 18 -5.33 46.96 27.51
CA THR A 18 -4.36 47.19 28.63
C THR A 18 -4.97 46.83 30.00
N GLN A 19 -4.34 46.11 30.94
CA GLN A 19 -2.92 46.01 31.30
C GLN A 19 -2.76 45.02 32.50
N PHE A 20 -1.52 44.60 32.74
CA PHE A 20 -0.87 44.22 34.02
C PHE A 20 -1.20 42.90 34.74
N GLY A 21 -0.11 42.18 35.06
CA GLY A 21 -0.07 41.06 35.99
C GLY A 21 1.30 40.38 36.04
N SER A 22 2.33 41.12 36.43
CA SER A 22 3.69 40.63 36.68
C SER A 22 3.75 39.65 37.86
N ARG A 23 4.57 38.59 37.76
CA ARG A 23 5.43 38.08 38.86
C ARG A 23 6.51 37.13 38.33
N ARG A 24 7.76 37.56 38.43
CA ARG A 24 8.99 36.74 38.42
C ARG A 24 9.23 36.17 39.81
N ILE A 25 9.65 34.91 39.93
CA ILE A 25 10.65 34.44 40.91
C ILE A 25 11.52 33.36 40.23
N LEU A 26 12.83 33.47 40.42
CA LEU A 26 13.94 32.69 39.83
C LEU A 26 14.32 31.50 40.76
N PRO A 27 15.42 30.74 40.56
CA PRO A 27 15.45 29.29 40.48
C PRO A 27 16.00 28.59 41.74
N PHE A 28 15.86 27.27 41.82
CA PHE A 28 16.68 26.45 42.71
C PHE A 28 17.52 25.45 41.90
N LEU A 29 18.84 25.66 41.97
CA LEU A 29 19.86 24.63 41.77
C LEU A 29 19.77 23.62 42.91
N LEU A 30 19.93 22.33 42.59
CA LEU A 30 20.63 21.41 43.48
C LEU A 30 21.30 20.30 42.67
N LEU A 31 22.62 20.23 42.87
CA LEU A 31 23.53 19.19 42.42
C LEU A 31 23.18 17.85 43.06
N ALA A 32 23.33 16.75 42.32
CA ALA A 32 23.71 15.47 42.88
C ALA A 32 24.55 14.70 41.86
N GLN A 33 25.60 14.07 42.38
CA GLN A 33 26.82 13.67 41.71
C GLN A 33 26.73 12.28 41.07
N VAL A 34 27.70 12.09 40.17
CA VAL A 34 28.12 10.85 39.49
C VAL A 34 28.37 9.70 40.47
N THR A 35 27.94 8.49 40.12
CA THR A 35 28.71 7.27 40.42
C THR A 35 28.58 6.29 39.26
N VAL A 36 29.71 6.07 38.59
CA VAL A 36 29.94 5.03 37.59
C VAL A 36 30.26 3.74 38.35
N VAL A 37 29.60 2.64 38.01
CA VAL A 37 30.05 1.29 38.38
C VAL A 37 30.16 0.46 37.11
N LEU A 38 31.41 0.28 36.67
CA LEU A 38 31.84 -0.72 35.71
C LEU A 38 32.09 -2.03 36.47
N VAL A 39 31.39 -3.11 36.11
CA VAL A 39 31.80 -4.47 36.48
C VAL A 39 32.24 -5.19 35.22
N TYR A 40 33.57 -5.33 35.11
CA TYR A 40 34.24 -6.25 34.20
C TYR A 40 34.29 -7.62 34.87
N ILE A 41 33.80 -8.66 34.22
CA ILE A 41 34.24 -10.04 34.49
C ILE A 41 34.75 -10.62 33.17
N ARG A 42 36.09 -10.69 33.07
CA ARG A 42 36.82 -11.60 32.20
C ARG A 42 36.87 -12.96 32.91
N SER A 43 36.49 -14.02 32.21
CA SER A 43 37.03 -15.35 32.45
C SER A 43 37.34 -15.98 31.09
N ALA A 44 38.62 -15.95 30.75
CA ALA A 44 39.23 -16.82 29.77
C ALA A 44 39.60 -18.14 30.46
N VAL A 45 39.29 -19.27 29.83
CA VAL A 45 39.98 -20.54 30.08
C VAL A 45 40.45 -21.07 28.74
N HIS A 46 41.71 -21.51 28.74
CA HIS A 46 42.54 -21.87 27.61
C HIS A 46 42.73 -23.41 27.58
N PHE A 47 42.80 -23.96 26.36
CA PHE A 47 43.57 -25.12 25.88
C PHE A 47 43.39 -26.54 26.45
N SER A 48 43.16 -27.50 25.54
CA SER A 48 44.14 -28.55 25.19
C SER A 48 43.79 -29.28 23.89
N ASN A 49 44.84 -29.51 23.08
CA ASN A 49 44.95 -30.26 21.82
C ASN A 49 44.67 -31.78 21.95
N THR A 50 44.38 -32.46 20.83
CA THR A 50 45.30 -33.40 20.13
C THR A 50 44.63 -34.06 18.90
N ASP A 51 45.27 -33.84 17.73
CA ASP A 51 45.68 -34.75 16.64
C ASP A 51 44.87 -36.02 16.29
N GLN A 52 44.58 -36.25 15.00
CA GLN A 52 45.46 -37.03 14.10
C GLN A 52 44.89 -37.18 12.67
N GLU A 53 45.74 -36.92 11.69
CA GLU A 53 45.60 -37.27 10.27
C GLU A 53 45.71 -38.79 10.04
N THR A 54 45.00 -39.31 9.04
CA THR A 54 45.56 -40.31 8.12
C THR A 54 45.07 -40.07 6.69
N ASN A 55 46.04 -39.88 5.80
CA ASN A 55 45.89 -39.99 4.35
C ASN A 55 45.84 -41.48 3.97
N ASP A 56 45.03 -41.84 2.97
CA ASP A 56 45.42 -42.91 2.04
C ASP A 56 44.79 -42.70 0.66
N VAL A 57 45.66 -42.77 -0.34
CA VAL A 57 45.42 -42.57 -1.77
C VAL A 57 45.23 -43.92 -2.45
N ALA A 58 44.16 -44.12 -3.21
CA ALA A 58 44.18 -44.88 -4.47
C ALA A 58 42.85 -44.77 -5.24
N ASN A 59 42.95 -44.26 -6.47
CA ASN A 59 41.93 -44.28 -7.52
C ASN A 59 42.05 -45.62 -8.29
N PRO A 60 40.98 -46.24 -8.82
CA PRO A 60 40.67 -45.97 -10.23
C PRO A 60 39.20 -46.12 -10.68
N SER A 61 38.77 -45.17 -11.51
CA SER A 61 37.92 -45.28 -12.73
C SER A 61 36.81 -46.34 -12.88
N LYS A 62 35.64 -45.81 -13.30
CA LYS A 62 34.58 -46.37 -14.17
C LYS A 62 33.80 -47.59 -13.63
N THR A 63 32.49 -47.44 -13.38
CA THR A 63 31.38 -47.53 -14.35
C THR A 63 30.03 -47.62 -13.60
N SER A 64 29.04 -46.86 -14.08
CA SER A 64 27.58 -47.02 -13.93
C SER A 64 26.98 -47.48 -12.59
N LEU A 65 26.21 -46.58 -11.96
CA LEU A 65 24.92 -46.96 -11.39
C LEU A 65 23.85 -45.90 -11.69
N SER A 66 22.75 -46.42 -12.19
CA SER A 66 21.50 -45.81 -12.61
C SER A 66 20.84 -44.89 -11.58
N SER A 67 20.37 -43.75 -12.09
CA SER A 67 19.10 -43.07 -11.78
C SER A 67 18.38 -43.44 -10.49
N VAL A 68 18.36 -42.50 -9.53
CA VAL A 68 17.27 -42.33 -8.57
C VAL A 68 16.93 -40.84 -8.47
N ASN A 69 15.79 -40.51 -9.08
CA ASN A 69 14.81 -39.49 -8.71
C ASN A 69 15.25 -38.00 -8.65
N GLY A 70 15.09 -37.33 -9.79
CA GLY A 70 13.98 -36.39 -9.97
C GLY A 70 13.87 -35.23 -9.00
N TRP A 71 14.75 -34.25 -9.11
CA TRP A 71 14.41 -32.87 -8.78
C TRP A 71 13.87 -32.22 -10.06
N GLN A 72 12.55 -32.28 -10.25
CA GLN A 72 11.89 -31.34 -11.15
C GLN A 72 12.01 -29.97 -10.49
N ALA A 73 12.87 -29.11 -11.06
CA ALA A 73 12.87 -27.71 -10.74
C ALA A 73 11.47 -27.16 -11.03
N ASP A 74 10.71 -26.86 -9.98
CA ASP A 74 9.49 -26.06 -10.09
C ASP A 74 9.93 -24.64 -10.46
N ASN A 75 10.02 -24.39 -11.77
CA ASN A 75 10.37 -23.10 -12.36
C ASN A 75 9.22 -22.08 -12.29
N SER A 76 8.19 -22.30 -11.45
CA SER A 76 7.11 -21.34 -11.31
C SER A 76 7.57 -20.09 -10.54
N ARG A 77 7.53 -18.94 -11.20
CA ARG A 77 7.77 -17.63 -10.58
C ARG A 77 6.66 -17.37 -9.56
N GLU A 78 7.03 -17.04 -8.32
CA GLU A 78 6.09 -16.63 -7.27
C GLU A 78 6.08 -15.10 -7.12
N ILE A 79 4.91 -14.49 -7.21
CA ILE A 79 4.65 -13.08 -6.89
C ILE A 79 4.18 -12.99 -5.44
N VAL A 80 4.78 -12.12 -4.64
CA VAL A 80 4.44 -11.96 -3.22
C VAL A 80 3.78 -10.61 -2.96
N PHE A 81 2.53 -10.63 -2.50
CA PHE A 81 1.79 -9.43 -2.10
C PHE A 81 1.60 -9.37 -0.58
N PHE A 82 1.81 -8.19 0.01
CA PHE A 82 1.31 -7.88 1.35
C PHE A 82 -0.09 -7.26 1.25
N LEU A 83 -1.03 -7.81 2.00
CA LEU A 83 -2.38 -7.28 2.15
C LEU A 83 -2.67 -7.04 3.63
N ILE A 84 -3.03 -5.82 4.00
CA ILE A 84 -3.42 -5.48 5.38
C ILE A 84 -4.93 -5.29 5.43
N ILE A 85 -5.59 -6.00 6.36
CA ILE A 85 -7.04 -5.91 6.57
C ILE A 85 -7.35 -5.97 8.06
N CYS A 86 -8.14 -5.02 8.55
CA CYS A 86 -8.52 -4.97 9.96
C CYS A 86 -10.02 -4.73 10.11
N GLU A 87 -10.58 -5.32 11.16
CA GLU A 87 -11.96 -5.11 11.55
C GLU A 87 -12.02 -4.11 12.71
N ARG A 88 -12.87 -3.09 12.57
CA ARG A 88 -13.18 -2.24 13.71
C ARG A 88 -14.25 -2.96 14.52
N THR A 89 -13.95 -3.38 15.75
CA THR A 89 -14.99 -3.81 16.69
C THR A 89 -15.98 -2.67 16.88
N ALA A 90 -17.22 -2.85 16.44
CA ALA A 90 -18.25 -1.82 16.48
C ALA A 90 -18.51 -1.41 17.93
N ALA A 91 -18.29 -0.13 18.26
CA ALA A 91 -18.63 0.42 19.58
C ALA A 91 -20.12 0.78 19.67
N SER A 92 -20.81 0.88 18.52
CA SER A 92 -22.24 1.22 18.44
C SER A 92 -22.90 0.68 17.16
N LYS A 93 -24.24 0.56 17.16
CA LYS A 93 -25.06 0.22 15.97
C LYS A 93 -24.92 1.21 14.80
N LYS A 94 -24.37 2.41 15.05
CA LYS A 94 -24.10 3.41 14.01
C LYS A 94 -22.80 3.10 13.24
N ASP A 95 -21.84 2.45 13.90
CA ASP A 95 -20.56 2.03 13.30
C ASP A 95 -20.73 0.81 12.38
N GLU A 96 -21.73 -0.03 12.64
CA GLU A 96 -22.08 -1.21 11.82
C GLU A 96 -22.58 -0.83 10.41
N LYS A 97 -23.16 0.37 10.26
CA LYS A 97 -23.64 0.92 8.98
C LYS A 97 -22.64 1.84 8.27
N ASP A 98 -21.49 2.15 8.87
CA ASP A 98 -20.50 2.98 8.18
C ASP A 98 -19.81 2.17 7.09
N LEU A 99 -20.20 2.44 5.84
CA LEU A 99 -19.56 1.88 4.65
C LEU A 99 -18.04 2.04 4.68
N LYS A 100 -17.47 3.03 5.41
CA LYS A 100 -16.01 3.23 5.56
C LYS A 100 -15.33 2.15 6.40
N THR A 101 -16.02 1.53 7.34
CA THR A 101 -15.47 0.50 8.24
C THR A 101 -16.07 -0.88 8.02
N SER A 102 -17.05 -1.01 7.12
CA SER A 102 -17.69 -2.29 6.79
C SER A 102 -16.68 -3.37 6.39
N ILE A 103 -16.74 -4.51 7.10
CA ILE A 103 -15.93 -5.68 6.80
C ILE A 103 -16.37 -6.35 5.50
N ASP A 104 -17.67 -6.43 5.23
CA ASP A 104 -18.24 -6.93 3.98
C ASP A 104 -17.64 -6.22 2.76
N ARG A 105 -17.56 -4.88 2.82
CA ARG A 105 -16.91 -4.09 1.76
C ARG A 105 -15.45 -4.51 1.57
N GLN A 106 -14.67 -4.66 2.64
CA GLN A 106 -13.26 -5.07 2.54
C GLN A 106 -13.12 -6.48 1.97
N LEU A 107 -14.01 -7.41 2.33
CA LEU A 107 -14.02 -8.78 1.81
C LEU A 107 -14.33 -8.80 0.30
N ARG A 108 -15.33 -8.03 -0.14
CA ARG A 108 -15.65 -7.86 -1.57
C ARG A 108 -14.50 -7.24 -2.36
N GLN A 109 -13.85 -6.23 -1.78
CA GLN A 109 -12.67 -5.58 -2.36
C GLN A 109 -11.50 -6.58 -2.50
N ALA A 110 -11.18 -7.32 -1.44
CA ALA A 110 -10.16 -8.37 -1.47
C ALA A 110 -10.48 -9.46 -2.50
N ALA A 111 -11.73 -9.92 -2.58
CA ALA A 111 -12.16 -10.92 -3.55
C ALA A 111 -11.92 -10.45 -4.99
N VAL A 112 -12.27 -9.20 -5.32
CA VAL A 112 -12.02 -8.61 -6.65
C VAL A 112 -10.53 -8.41 -6.91
N LEU A 113 -9.75 -7.96 -5.92
CA LEU A 113 -8.30 -7.85 -6.01
C LEU A 113 -7.67 -9.19 -6.38
N PHE A 114 -7.97 -10.24 -5.62
CA PHE A 114 -7.45 -11.58 -5.87
C PHE A 114 -7.92 -12.09 -7.24
N LYS A 115 -9.20 -11.91 -7.57
CA LYS A 115 -9.79 -12.38 -8.83
C LYS A 115 -9.11 -11.76 -10.03
N SER A 116 -8.97 -10.44 -10.03
CA SER A 116 -8.31 -9.71 -11.13
C SER A 116 -6.83 -10.05 -11.24
N ALA A 117 -6.14 -10.31 -10.12
CA ALA A 117 -4.76 -10.74 -10.13
C ALA A 117 -4.56 -12.12 -10.79
N VAL A 118 -5.28 -13.15 -10.32
CA VAL A 118 -5.12 -14.52 -10.83
C VAL A 118 -5.70 -14.69 -12.24
N ALA A 119 -6.71 -13.92 -12.62
CA ALA A 119 -7.27 -13.97 -13.97
C ALA A 119 -6.32 -13.46 -15.05
N LEU A 120 -5.40 -12.54 -14.69
CA LEU A 120 -4.48 -11.86 -15.62
C LEU A 120 -3.02 -12.31 -15.47
N SER A 121 -2.71 -13.16 -14.50
CA SER A 121 -1.37 -13.66 -14.24
C SER A 121 -1.24 -15.13 -14.63
N THR A 122 -0.03 -15.53 -15.02
CA THR A 122 0.36 -16.95 -15.15
C THR A 122 1.23 -17.42 -13.98
N SER A 123 1.70 -16.50 -13.14
CA SER A 123 2.53 -16.81 -11.98
C SER A 123 1.70 -17.33 -10.81
N ILE A 124 2.37 -18.03 -9.89
CA ILE A 124 1.80 -18.32 -8.58
C ILE A 124 1.79 -17.02 -7.78
N ILE A 125 0.68 -16.72 -7.11
CA ILE A 125 0.52 -15.48 -6.34
C ILE A 125 0.33 -15.83 -4.87
N ARG A 126 1.27 -15.40 -4.02
CA ARG A 126 1.15 -15.51 -2.58
C ARG A 126 0.70 -14.18 -1.97
N PHE A 127 -0.46 -14.19 -1.33
CA PHE A 127 -0.92 -13.10 -0.49
C PHE A 127 -0.54 -13.38 0.97
N VAL A 128 0.35 -12.55 1.50
CA VAL A 128 0.64 -12.48 2.92
C VAL A 128 -0.35 -11.51 3.55
N VAL A 129 -1.36 -12.07 4.20
CA VAL A 129 -2.48 -11.36 4.82
C VAL A 129 -2.12 -11.03 6.27
N VAL A 130 -2.00 -9.73 6.53
CA VAL A 130 -1.80 -9.18 7.86
C VAL A 130 -3.15 -8.72 8.41
N SER A 131 -3.67 -9.43 9.41
CA SER A 131 -4.97 -9.12 10.02
C SER A 131 -4.93 -9.07 11.54
N ASP A 132 -5.88 -8.38 12.16
CA ASP A 132 -5.96 -8.27 13.61
C ASP A 132 -6.45 -9.55 14.30
N THR A 133 -7.26 -10.35 13.59
CA THR A 133 -7.75 -11.65 14.04
C THR A 133 -7.55 -12.74 13.00
N GLU A 134 -7.35 -13.97 13.47
CA GLU A 134 -7.30 -15.18 12.63
C GLU A 134 -8.66 -15.47 11.96
N LYS A 135 -9.76 -15.15 12.64
CA LYS A 135 -11.12 -15.24 12.08
C LYS A 135 -11.23 -14.42 10.78
N LEU A 136 -10.80 -13.16 10.82
CA LEU A 136 -10.84 -12.30 9.64
C LEU A 136 -9.95 -12.83 8.51
N TYR A 137 -8.80 -13.39 8.84
CA TYR A 137 -7.96 -14.07 7.84
C TYR A 137 -8.74 -15.21 7.14
N HIS A 138 -9.42 -16.06 7.88
CA HIS A 138 -10.23 -17.12 7.29
C HIS A 138 -11.42 -16.61 6.49
N GLU A 139 -12.05 -15.50 6.89
CA GLU A 139 -13.11 -14.86 6.08
C GLU A 139 -12.56 -14.35 4.74
N VAL A 140 -11.35 -13.76 4.72
CA VAL A 140 -10.68 -13.31 3.50
C VAL A 140 -10.34 -14.49 2.59
N VAL A 141 -9.69 -15.53 3.11
CA VAL A 141 -9.36 -16.75 2.33
C VAL A 141 -10.63 -17.44 1.85
N GLY A 142 -11.70 -17.45 2.66
CA GLY A 142 -12.99 -18.02 2.32
C GLY A 142 -13.65 -17.40 1.07
N THR A 143 -13.26 -16.16 0.69
CA THR A 143 -13.76 -15.53 -0.54
C THR A 143 -13.34 -16.28 -1.82
N THR A 144 -12.30 -17.11 -1.77
CA THR A 144 -11.79 -17.88 -2.91
C THR A 144 -12.23 -19.34 -2.92
N ALA A 145 -12.96 -19.80 -1.89
CA ALA A 145 -13.27 -21.21 -1.67
C ALA A 145 -14.11 -21.86 -2.80
N LYS A 146 -14.85 -21.06 -3.57
CA LYS A 146 -15.72 -21.53 -4.67
C LYS A 146 -15.08 -21.40 -6.05
N TRP A 147 -13.82 -20.98 -6.14
CA TRP A 147 -13.16 -20.79 -7.43
C TRP A 147 -12.80 -22.13 -8.09
N PRO A 148 -12.66 -22.18 -9.42
CA PRO A 148 -12.15 -23.39 -10.08
C PRO A 148 -10.78 -23.81 -9.55
N ALA A 149 -10.53 -25.13 -9.48
CA ALA A 149 -9.31 -25.71 -8.88
C ALA A 149 -8.02 -25.05 -9.38
N ARG A 150 -7.90 -24.81 -10.70
CA ARG A 150 -6.71 -24.16 -11.30
C ARG A 150 -6.34 -22.83 -10.64
N TYR A 151 -7.33 -22.04 -10.21
CA TYR A 151 -7.10 -20.75 -9.57
C TYR A 151 -6.87 -20.86 -8.07
N GLN A 152 -7.43 -21.90 -7.43
CA GLN A 152 -7.10 -22.24 -6.05
C GLN A 152 -5.65 -22.70 -5.93
N ASP A 153 -5.15 -23.46 -6.91
CA ASP A 153 -3.75 -23.91 -6.97
C ASP A 153 -2.77 -22.76 -7.28
N GLN A 154 -3.23 -21.75 -8.02
CA GLN A 154 -2.43 -20.58 -8.38
C GLN A 154 -2.27 -19.58 -7.22
N ILE A 155 -3.23 -19.51 -6.29
CA ILE A 155 -3.22 -18.53 -5.19
C ILE A 155 -2.85 -19.18 -3.87
N ARG A 156 -1.90 -18.58 -3.16
CA ARG A 156 -1.43 -19.03 -1.84
C ARG A 156 -1.70 -17.96 -0.80
N PHE A 157 -2.01 -18.38 0.43
CA PHE A 157 -2.24 -17.48 1.55
C PHE A 157 -1.30 -17.79 2.70
N GLN A 158 -0.77 -16.73 3.31
CA GLN A 158 -0.01 -16.79 4.55
C GLN A 158 -0.59 -15.76 5.52
N TRP A 159 -0.77 -16.14 6.78
CA TRP A 159 -1.27 -15.23 7.80
C TRP A 159 -0.17 -14.67 8.70
N ARG A 160 -0.30 -13.39 9.06
CA ARG A 160 0.34 -12.81 10.24
C ARG A 160 -0.64 -11.92 11.00
N LYS A 161 -0.48 -11.90 12.32
CA LYS A 161 -1.17 -10.94 13.15
C LYS A 161 -0.56 -9.55 12.97
N VAL A 162 -1.42 -8.53 12.92
CA VAL A 162 -1.03 -7.12 12.99
C VAL A 162 -0.09 -6.87 14.17
N TRP A 163 0.97 -6.12 13.93
CA TRP A 163 2.03 -5.82 14.87
C TRP A 163 2.51 -4.36 14.72
N TYR A 164 2.52 -3.66 15.84
CA TYR A 164 3.13 -2.34 16.00
C TYR A 164 4.24 -2.42 17.04
N PRO A 165 5.28 -1.58 16.95
CA PRO A 165 6.23 -1.41 18.05
C PRO A 165 5.47 -1.12 19.36
N PRO A 166 5.87 -1.71 20.50
CA PRO A 166 5.16 -1.55 21.77
C PRO A 166 4.92 -0.08 22.17
N ASP A 167 5.88 0.79 21.89
CA ASP A 167 5.82 2.23 22.21
C ASP A 167 5.01 3.06 21.19
N HIS A 168 4.52 2.44 20.12
CA HIS A 168 3.85 3.10 18.99
C HIS A 168 2.51 2.46 18.61
N GLN A 169 1.81 1.88 19.58
CA GLN A 169 0.45 1.35 19.38
C GLN A 169 -0.57 2.42 18.97
N ASP A 170 -0.29 3.70 19.29
CA ASP A 170 -1.11 4.84 18.87
C ASP A 170 -1.22 4.95 17.33
N MET A 171 -0.17 4.51 16.61
CA MET A 171 -0.15 4.54 15.16
C MET A 171 -1.23 3.65 14.53
N ARG A 172 -1.69 2.59 15.21
CA ARG A 172 -2.71 1.64 14.70
C ARG A 172 -4.02 2.31 14.29
N THR A 173 -4.36 3.44 14.88
CA THR A 173 -5.64 4.14 14.62
C THR A 173 -5.49 5.38 13.75
N MET A 174 -4.27 5.69 13.30
CA MET A 174 -4.00 6.85 12.45
C MET A 174 -4.59 6.67 11.06
N PHE A 175 -5.33 7.69 10.58
CA PHE A 175 -6.01 7.72 9.28
C PHE A 175 -7.12 6.67 9.11
N ARG A 176 -6.75 5.39 8.99
CA ARG A 176 -7.66 4.24 9.02
C ARG A 176 -7.04 3.16 9.91
N LEU A 177 -7.90 2.32 10.49
CA LEU A 177 -7.43 1.21 11.33
C LEU A 177 -6.43 0.36 10.55
N CYS A 178 -5.26 0.17 11.14
CA CYS A 178 -4.12 -0.57 10.59
C CYS A 178 -3.46 0.02 9.33
N ALA A 179 -3.80 1.23 8.87
CA ALA A 179 -3.22 1.80 7.65
C ALA A 179 -1.69 1.91 7.72
N THR A 180 -1.17 2.28 8.88
CA THR A 180 0.25 2.48 9.16
C THR A 180 1.06 1.19 9.35
N GLU A 181 0.40 0.03 9.40
CA GLU A 181 1.06 -1.28 9.54
C GLU A 181 2.11 -1.53 8.45
N ARG A 182 1.85 -1.00 7.24
CA ARG A 182 2.76 -1.13 6.10
C ARG A 182 4.16 -0.58 6.35
N LEU A 183 4.32 0.33 7.32
CA LEU A 183 5.61 0.90 7.72
C LEU A 183 6.50 -0.10 8.50
N PHE A 184 5.95 -1.22 8.95
CA PHE A 184 6.63 -2.19 9.82
C PHE A 184 6.86 -3.55 9.16
N LEU A 185 6.33 -3.77 7.95
CA LEU A 185 6.43 -5.03 7.21
C LEU A 185 7.87 -5.56 7.05
N PRO A 186 8.92 -4.74 6.81
CA PRO A 186 10.28 -5.26 6.64
C PRO A 186 10.81 -6.08 7.82
N ASP A 187 10.41 -5.77 9.04
CA ASP A 187 10.89 -6.46 10.25
C ASP A 187 9.96 -7.61 10.66
N MET A 188 8.69 -7.58 10.22
CA MET A 188 7.73 -8.66 10.45
C MET A 188 8.03 -9.92 9.63
N PHE A 189 8.78 -9.76 8.53
CA PHE A 189 9.02 -10.81 7.54
C PHE A 189 10.53 -10.91 7.21
N PRO A 190 11.36 -11.37 8.16
CA PRO A 190 12.79 -11.56 7.93
C PRO A 190 13.10 -12.52 6.77
N GLU A 191 12.19 -13.48 6.50
CA GLU A 191 12.31 -14.53 5.49
C GLU A 191 11.92 -14.11 4.06
N ILE A 192 11.31 -12.92 3.88
CA ILE A 192 10.89 -12.44 2.56
C ILE A 192 11.91 -11.40 2.08
N ASP A 193 12.45 -11.61 0.88
CA ASP A 193 13.42 -10.69 0.26
C ASP A 193 12.76 -9.50 -0.42
N ALA A 194 11.66 -9.74 -1.12
CA ALA A 194 10.90 -8.73 -1.85
C ALA A 194 9.41 -9.05 -1.83
N ALA A 195 8.58 -8.01 -1.78
CA ALA A 195 7.14 -8.12 -1.88
C ALA A 195 6.54 -6.78 -2.34
N ILE A 196 5.29 -6.81 -2.80
CA ILE A 196 4.54 -5.60 -3.15
C ILE A 196 3.41 -5.43 -2.15
N TYR A 197 3.38 -4.30 -1.45
CA TYR A 197 2.20 -3.92 -0.68
C TYR A 197 1.09 -3.43 -1.62
N VAL A 198 -0.14 -3.91 -1.38
CA VAL A 198 -1.35 -3.49 -2.09
C VAL A 198 -2.48 -3.14 -1.12
N ASP A 199 -3.16 -2.02 -1.35
CA ASP A 199 -4.44 -1.72 -0.67
C ASP A 199 -5.49 -2.76 -1.11
N THR A 200 -6.50 -3.02 -0.26
CA THR A 200 -7.56 -3.99 -0.56
C THR A 200 -8.45 -3.57 -1.73
N ASP A 201 -8.54 -2.28 -2.03
CA ASP A 201 -9.43 -1.69 -3.02
C ASP A 201 -8.75 -1.40 -4.37
N LEU A 202 -7.89 -2.33 -4.80
CA LEU A 202 -7.28 -2.33 -6.12
C LEU A 202 -7.96 -3.34 -7.06
N VAL A 203 -7.97 -3.01 -8.34
CA VAL A 203 -8.39 -3.91 -9.42
C VAL A 203 -7.31 -3.92 -10.49
N PHE A 204 -6.74 -5.09 -10.76
CA PHE A 204 -5.79 -5.26 -11.86
C PHE A 204 -6.52 -5.24 -13.20
N LEU A 205 -6.02 -4.43 -14.13
CA LEU A 205 -6.46 -4.39 -15.52
C LEU A 205 -5.34 -4.81 -16.49
N GLU A 206 -4.10 -4.85 -15.98
CA GLU A 206 -2.92 -5.43 -16.61
C GLU A 206 -2.36 -6.55 -15.71
N SER A 207 -1.60 -7.48 -16.29
CA SER A 207 -0.98 -8.60 -15.59
C SER A 207 -0.12 -8.15 -14.39
N PRO A 208 -0.32 -8.73 -13.19
CA PRO A 208 0.55 -8.51 -12.02
C PRO A 208 2.03 -8.85 -12.27
N ASP A 209 2.33 -9.74 -13.22
CA ASP A 209 3.70 -10.12 -13.58
C ASP A 209 4.53 -8.89 -14.00
N HIS A 210 3.95 -8.00 -14.80
CA HIS A 210 4.61 -6.76 -15.24
C HIS A 210 4.82 -5.76 -14.10
N LEU A 211 3.95 -5.79 -13.07
CA LEU A 211 4.19 -5.02 -11.85
C LEU A 211 5.39 -5.61 -11.11
N TRP A 212 5.45 -6.94 -10.96
CA TRP A 212 6.55 -7.62 -10.29
C TRP A 212 7.91 -7.44 -11.01
N ASP A 213 7.91 -7.46 -12.34
CA ASP A 213 9.09 -7.19 -13.20
C ASP A 213 9.74 -5.82 -12.95
N MET A 214 9.06 -4.89 -12.27
CA MET A 214 9.67 -3.60 -11.94
C MET A 214 10.83 -3.73 -10.94
N PHE A 215 10.90 -4.81 -10.15
CA PHE A 215 12.07 -5.07 -9.31
C PHE A 215 13.34 -5.21 -10.13
N ASP A 216 13.27 -5.77 -11.33
CA ASP A 216 14.41 -5.96 -12.24
C ASP A 216 14.92 -4.62 -12.81
N LYS A 217 14.13 -3.56 -12.67
CA LYS A 217 14.47 -2.19 -13.09
C LYS A 217 15.12 -1.37 -11.97
N PHE A 218 15.22 -1.92 -10.76
CA PHE A 218 15.87 -1.22 -9.67
C PHE A 218 17.37 -1.14 -9.94
N ASP A 219 17.94 0.03 -9.73
CA ASP A 219 19.40 0.17 -9.68
C ASP A 219 19.97 -0.48 -8.41
N GLN A 220 21.25 -0.26 -8.14
CA GLN A 220 21.93 -0.87 -6.99
C GLN A 220 21.48 -0.33 -5.62
N VAL A 221 20.82 0.83 -5.58
CA VAL A 221 20.47 1.53 -4.32
C VAL A 221 18.97 1.59 -4.07
N GLN A 222 18.13 1.51 -5.10
CA GLN A 222 16.68 1.56 -4.97
C GLN A 222 16.16 0.41 -4.12
N LEU A 223 15.27 0.71 -3.18
CA LEU A 223 14.71 -0.27 -2.24
C LEU A 223 13.18 -0.28 -2.23
N ALA A 224 12.56 0.74 -2.82
CA ALA A 224 11.12 0.83 -2.95
C ALA A 224 10.74 1.39 -4.31
N ALA A 225 9.50 1.17 -4.71
CA ALA A 225 8.90 1.86 -5.84
C ALA A 225 7.45 2.22 -5.54
N MET A 226 7.04 3.42 -5.96
CA MET A 226 5.70 3.95 -5.69
C MET A 226 5.22 4.84 -6.84
N ALA A 227 3.90 4.91 -7.01
CA ALA A 227 3.27 5.76 -8.01
C ALA A 227 2.98 7.18 -7.48
N PRO A 228 2.96 8.21 -8.34
CA PRO A 228 2.74 9.58 -7.90
C PRO A 228 1.30 9.84 -7.41
N CYS A 229 1.15 10.76 -6.44
CA CYS A 229 -0.15 11.08 -5.84
C CYS A 229 -1.01 12.02 -6.70
N LEU A 230 -0.40 12.97 -7.42
CA LEU A 230 -1.06 13.81 -8.45
C LEU A 230 -2.32 14.59 -7.98
N TYR A 231 -2.49 14.82 -6.68
CA TYR A 231 -3.67 15.50 -6.13
C TYR A 231 -3.42 16.25 -4.82
N HIS A 232 -2.77 15.60 -3.86
CA HIS A 232 -2.60 16.16 -2.50
C HIS A 232 -1.33 17.02 -2.38
N TYR A 233 -0.18 16.43 -2.67
CA TYR A 233 1.11 17.12 -2.60
C TYR A 233 1.33 18.02 -3.82
N GLY A 234 2.15 19.07 -3.66
CA GLY A 234 2.22 20.15 -4.64
C GLY A 234 1.12 21.21 -4.50
N THR A 235 0.24 21.07 -3.50
CA THR A 235 -0.86 22.00 -3.22
C THR A 235 -0.80 22.53 -1.78
N LYS A 236 -1.69 23.47 -1.44
CA LYS A 236 -1.83 23.99 -0.05
C LYS A 236 -2.31 22.93 0.96
N LEU A 237 -2.72 21.74 0.50
CA LEU A 237 -3.19 20.65 1.38
C LEU A 237 -2.04 19.97 2.13
N ALA A 238 -0.87 19.83 1.49
CA ALA A 238 0.29 19.20 2.09
C ALA A 238 1.06 20.19 2.97
N LYS A 239 1.30 19.81 4.22
CA LYS A 239 2.03 20.62 5.23
C LYS A 239 3.37 20.02 5.63
N VAL A 240 3.81 19.00 4.89
CA VAL A 240 5.04 18.24 5.14
C VAL A 240 5.90 18.25 3.88
N PRO A 241 7.23 18.05 3.99
CA PRO A 241 8.07 17.73 2.85
C PRO A 241 7.57 16.47 2.13
N TYR A 242 7.69 16.43 0.80
CA TYR A 242 7.22 15.31 -0.01
C TYR A 242 8.14 15.03 -1.20
N TYR A 243 8.06 13.82 -1.71
CA TYR A 243 8.89 13.36 -2.81
C TYR A 243 8.47 13.98 -4.15
N GLY A 244 9.45 14.37 -4.96
CA GLY A 244 9.22 14.92 -6.29
C GLY A 244 8.31 16.15 -6.29
N LYS A 245 7.51 16.31 -7.36
CA LYS A 245 6.61 17.47 -7.54
C LYS A 245 5.22 17.26 -6.95
N THR A 246 4.75 16.02 -6.92
CA THR A 246 3.35 15.69 -6.62
C THR A 246 3.20 14.65 -5.52
N GLY A 247 4.30 14.30 -4.84
CA GLY A 247 4.33 13.26 -3.82
C GLY A 247 3.92 11.89 -4.36
N LEU A 248 3.82 10.94 -3.44
CA LEU A 248 3.55 9.52 -3.68
C LEU A 248 2.22 9.11 -3.07
N ASN A 249 1.55 8.11 -3.67
CA ASN A 249 0.41 7.45 -3.04
C ASN A 249 0.80 6.06 -2.53
N ALA A 250 0.35 5.72 -1.32
CA ALA A 250 0.78 4.52 -0.61
C ALA A 250 0.01 3.23 -0.96
N GLY A 251 -0.95 3.28 -1.90
CA GLY A 251 -1.80 2.12 -2.18
C GLY A 251 -1.14 0.98 -2.94
N VAL A 252 -0.03 1.24 -3.63
CA VAL A 252 0.84 0.23 -4.23
C VAL A 252 2.28 0.60 -3.93
N MET A 253 3.05 -0.32 -3.35
CA MET A 253 4.44 -0.08 -3.00
C MET A 253 5.26 -1.34 -3.15
N HIS A 254 6.24 -1.32 -4.06
CA HIS A 254 7.28 -2.34 -4.10
C HIS A 254 8.19 -2.18 -2.90
N MET A 255 8.56 -3.30 -2.30
CA MET A 255 9.39 -3.36 -1.10
C MET A 255 10.50 -4.38 -1.32
N ASN A 256 11.73 -3.92 -1.57
CA ASN A 256 12.92 -4.76 -1.43
C ASN A 256 13.28 -4.79 0.05
N LEU A 257 12.77 -5.80 0.74
CA LEU A 257 12.82 -5.93 2.20
C LEU A 257 14.27 -6.11 2.67
N THR A 258 15.09 -6.80 1.88
CA THR A 258 16.52 -6.99 2.17
C THR A 258 17.29 -5.66 2.21
N ARG A 259 17.01 -4.74 1.28
CA ARG A 259 17.60 -3.39 1.29
C ARG A 259 16.95 -2.48 2.34
N MET A 260 15.63 -2.58 2.55
CA MET A 260 14.91 -1.82 3.58
C MET A 260 15.44 -2.09 5.00
N LYS A 261 15.79 -3.34 5.34
CA LYS A 261 16.39 -3.67 6.64
C LYS A 261 17.67 -2.88 6.91
N HIS A 262 18.41 -2.51 5.85
CA HIS A 262 19.65 -1.72 5.91
C HIS A 262 19.44 -0.23 5.58
N PHE A 263 18.21 0.27 5.68
CA PHE A 263 17.88 1.66 5.35
C PHE A 263 18.78 2.65 6.13
N PRO A 264 19.32 3.71 5.49
CA PRO A 264 20.12 4.73 6.17
C PRO A 264 19.28 5.38 7.26
N GLU A 265 19.78 5.53 8.49
CA GLU A 265 19.06 5.91 9.75
C GLU A 265 18.95 4.78 10.80
N GLY A 266 19.61 3.64 10.57
CA GLY A 266 19.63 2.51 11.50
C GLY A 266 18.51 1.49 11.25
N GLY A 267 18.06 1.38 10.00
CA GLY A 267 16.99 0.47 9.57
C GLY A 267 15.67 1.20 9.27
N TRP A 268 14.79 0.51 8.53
CA TRP A 268 13.54 1.05 8.02
C TRP A 268 12.61 1.57 9.13
N ILE A 269 12.35 0.76 10.16
CA ILE A 269 11.47 1.14 11.27
C ILE A 269 12.01 2.39 11.97
N GLN A 270 13.31 2.43 12.27
CA GLN A 270 13.91 3.58 12.95
C GLN A 270 13.78 4.87 12.13
N ALA A 271 13.94 4.77 10.80
CA ALA A 271 13.75 5.90 9.90
C ALA A 271 12.29 6.41 9.93
N ASN A 272 11.32 5.49 9.86
CA ASN A 272 9.89 5.83 9.97
C ASN A 272 9.56 6.48 11.32
N MET A 273 10.07 5.96 12.42
CA MET A 273 9.82 6.50 13.77
C MET A 273 10.45 7.88 13.95
N LYS A 274 11.65 8.11 13.42
CA LYS A 274 12.27 9.45 13.40
C LYS A 274 11.40 10.45 12.63
N VAL A 275 10.86 10.07 11.48
CA VAL A 275 9.94 10.92 10.71
C VAL A 275 8.66 11.18 11.51
N PHE A 276 8.01 10.13 12.00
CA PHE A 276 6.79 10.25 12.80
C PHE A 276 6.99 11.20 14.00
N ASN A 277 8.03 10.98 14.82
CA ASN A 277 8.28 11.79 16.01
C ASN A 277 8.52 13.28 15.68
N ASN A 278 9.22 13.56 14.59
CA ASN A 278 9.53 14.93 14.16
C ASN A 278 8.33 15.65 13.53
N TYR A 279 7.44 14.93 12.85
CA TYR A 279 6.36 15.51 12.04
C TYR A 279 4.95 15.18 12.54
N LYS A 280 4.77 14.48 13.67
CA LYS A 280 3.45 14.02 14.17
C LYS A 280 2.38 15.10 14.28
N LYS A 281 2.76 16.38 14.46
CA LYS A 281 1.82 17.52 14.51
C LYS A 281 1.38 18.02 13.13
N LEU A 282 2.10 17.64 12.07
CA LEU A 282 1.89 18.07 10.69
C LEU A 282 1.38 16.94 9.77
N ILE A 283 1.63 15.69 10.14
CA ILE A 283 1.16 14.49 9.44
C ILE A 283 -0.38 14.45 9.45
N ASN A 284 -0.98 14.38 8.27
CA ASN A 284 -2.43 14.28 8.06
C ASN A 284 -2.81 12.95 7.39
N LEU A 285 -1.97 12.45 6.47
CA LEU A 285 -2.19 11.20 5.73
C LEU A 285 -1.31 10.06 6.24
N ALA A 286 -1.01 10.08 7.55
CA ALA A 286 -0.34 9.02 8.30
C ALA A 286 0.88 8.41 7.58
N ASP A 287 0.76 7.15 7.15
CA ASP A 287 1.78 6.38 6.44
C ASP A 287 2.24 7.06 5.15
N GLN A 288 1.31 7.60 4.36
CA GLN A 288 1.64 8.25 3.10
C GLN A 288 2.50 9.50 3.33
N ASP A 289 2.22 10.29 4.37
CA ASP A 289 3.05 11.46 4.71
C ASP A 289 4.43 11.03 5.21
N ILE A 290 4.51 9.98 6.03
CA ILE A 290 5.79 9.45 6.53
C ILE A 290 6.66 8.99 5.35
N LEU A 291 6.12 8.20 4.42
CA LEU A 291 6.82 7.74 3.23
C LEU A 291 7.24 8.91 2.34
N ASN A 292 6.38 9.90 2.15
CA ASN A 292 6.70 11.09 1.36
C ASN A 292 7.85 11.92 1.97
N ILE A 293 7.86 12.11 3.29
CA ILE A 293 8.96 12.81 3.98
C ILE A 293 10.25 11.99 3.89
N LEU A 294 10.16 10.67 4.04
CA LEU A 294 11.31 9.78 3.98
C LEU A 294 11.97 9.83 2.60
N PHE A 295 11.20 9.64 1.53
CA PHE A 295 11.74 9.70 0.17
C PHE A 295 12.06 11.12 -0.28
N HIS A 296 11.46 12.17 0.29
CA HIS A 296 11.94 13.54 0.11
C HIS A 296 13.42 13.68 0.55
N LYS A 297 13.79 13.06 1.68
CA LYS A 297 15.18 13.07 2.18
C LYS A 297 16.08 12.11 1.42
N TYR A 298 15.54 10.97 0.99
CA TYR A 298 16.30 9.89 0.35
C TYR A 298 15.77 9.57 -1.06
N PRO A 299 15.75 10.53 -2.00
CA PRO A 299 15.02 10.36 -3.26
C PRO A 299 15.63 9.30 -4.18
N LYS A 300 16.95 9.04 -4.06
CA LYS A 300 17.66 8.02 -4.84
C LYS A 300 17.28 6.59 -4.46
N LEU A 301 16.65 6.38 -3.30
CA LEU A 301 16.25 5.05 -2.83
C LEU A 301 14.90 4.60 -3.42
N LEU A 302 14.25 5.44 -4.21
CA LEU A 302 12.95 5.18 -4.81
C LEU A 302 13.06 5.04 -6.33
N TYR A 303 12.36 4.04 -6.87
CA TYR A 303 12.05 3.91 -8.30
C TYR A 303 10.65 4.47 -8.58
N ASP A 304 10.51 5.29 -9.62
CA ASP A 304 9.23 5.91 -9.99
C ASP A 304 8.34 4.94 -10.75
N VAL A 305 7.21 4.56 -10.16
CA VAL A 305 6.17 3.79 -10.84
C VAL A 305 5.27 4.73 -11.64
N GLY A 306 4.93 4.33 -12.87
CA GLY A 306 4.00 5.07 -13.72
C GLY A 306 2.63 5.29 -13.08
N CYS A 307 1.99 6.42 -13.35
CA CYS A 307 0.70 6.78 -12.76
C CYS A 307 -0.45 5.85 -13.19
N GLU A 308 -0.28 5.10 -14.28
CA GLU A 308 -1.21 4.08 -14.77
C GLU A 308 -1.35 2.86 -13.82
N TRP A 309 -0.36 2.64 -12.95
CA TRP A 309 -0.34 1.57 -11.96
C TRP A 309 -0.97 1.96 -10.61
N ASN A 310 -1.56 3.15 -10.53
CA ASN A 310 -2.30 3.61 -9.35
C ASN A 310 -3.32 4.70 -9.72
N PHE A 311 -4.10 4.42 -10.77
CA PHE A 311 -5.07 5.36 -11.31
C PHE A 311 -6.27 5.48 -10.39
N ARG A 312 -6.62 6.70 -9.99
CA ARG A 312 -7.72 7.00 -9.06
C ARG A 312 -8.60 8.10 -9.63
N LYS A 313 -9.75 8.33 -8.99
CA LYS A 313 -10.68 9.40 -9.38
C LYS A 313 -10.06 10.79 -9.42
N PHE A 314 -9.01 11.01 -8.65
CA PHE A 314 -8.36 12.30 -8.51
C PHE A 314 -7.56 12.70 -9.75
N GLN A 315 -7.11 11.73 -10.56
CA GLN A 315 -6.39 11.98 -11.80
C GLN A 315 -7.30 12.42 -12.96
N CYS A 316 -8.62 12.42 -12.73
CA CYS A 316 -9.62 12.88 -13.70
C CYS A 316 -9.95 14.38 -13.59
N MET A 317 -9.29 15.17 -12.72
CA MET A 317 -9.63 16.59 -12.51
C MET A 317 -8.44 17.55 -12.42
N PRO A 318 -8.60 18.81 -12.89
CA PRO A 318 -9.62 19.27 -13.85
C PRO A 318 -9.36 18.72 -15.27
N GLU A 319 -8.13 18.30 -15.53
CA GLU A 319 -7.66 17.62 -16.73
C GLU A 319 -7.06 16.26 -16.34
N ASN A 320 -6.64 15.46 -17.34
CA ASN A 320 -5.96 14.21 -17.09
C ASN A 320 -4.56 14.46 -16.50
N SER A 321 -4.38 14.26 -15.19
CA SER A 321 -3.06 14.36 -14.57
C SER A 321 -2.19 13.10 -14.76
N CYS A 322 -2.73 12.07 -15.41
CA CYS A 322 -2.00 10.86 -15.79
C CYS A 322 -2.06 10.63 -17.31
N PRO A 323 -1.31 11.39 -18.13
CA PRO A 323 -1.38 11.31 -19.59
C PRO A 323 -1.03 9.92 -20.15
N ALA A 324 -0.23 9.13 -19.42
CA ALA A 324 0.16 7.78 -19.82
C ALA A 324 -1.05 6.86 -20.09
N VAL A 325 -2.18 7.04 -19.40
CA VAL A 325 -3.35 6.16 -19.59
C VAL A 325 -4.02 6.34 -20.96
N VAL A 326 -3.79 7.47 -21.64
CA VAL A 326 -4.35 7.72 -22.98
C VAL A 326 -3.80 6.71 -23.98
N THR A 327 -2.51 6.38 -23.88
CA THR A 327 -1.83 5.45 -24.79
C THR A 327 -1.71 4.05 -24.20
N LYS A 328 -1.38 3.94 -22.91
CA LYS A 328 -1.16 2.65 -22.25
C LYS A 328 -2.46 2.00 -21.77
N GLY A 329 -3.43 2.80 -21.31
CA GLY A 329 -4.57 2.35 -20.53
C GLY A 329 -4.26 2.37 -19.04
N VAL A 330 -5.27 2.12 -18.21
CA VAL A 330 -5.08 1.93 -16.76
C VAL A 330 -4.60 0.51 -16.49
N SER A 331 -3.49 0.35 -15.78
CA SER A 331 -2.92 -0.96 -15.40
C SER A 331 -3.48 -1.44 -14.05
N ILE A 332 -3.63 -0.52 -13.09
CA ILE A 332 -4.32 -0.79 -11.81
C ILE A 332 -5.28 0.37 -11.51
N LEU A 333 -6.54 0.01 -11.29
CA LEU A 333 -7.57 0.94 -10.83
C LEU A 333 -7.66 0.89 -9.31
N HIS A 334 -7.56 2.04 -8.65
CA HIS A 334 -7.60 2.15 -7.20
C HIS A 334 -8.87 2.86 -6.73
N GLY A 335 -9.71 2.12 -6.00
CA GLY A 335 -11.03 2.50 -5.51
C GLY A 335 -11.06 3.44 -4.31
N ASN A 336 -9.98 4.19 -4.07
CA ASN A 336 -9.79 4.96 -2.86
C ASN A 336 -10.93 5.97 -2.61
N ALA A 337 -11.12 6.36 -1.34
CA ALA A 337 -12.22 7.22 -0.92
C ALA A 337 -13.61 6.71 -1.38
N LEU A 338 -13.82 5.39 -1.26
CA LEU A 338 -15.07 4.67 -1.54
C LEU A 338 -15.53 4.74 -3.01
N SER A 339 -14.60 4.87 -3.97
CA SER A 339 -14.98 5.08 -5.38
C SER A 339 -15.68 3.86 -6.00
N PHE A 340 -15.54 2.66 -5.42
CA PHE A 340 -16.28 1.46 -5.85
C PHE A 340 -17.66 1.29 -5.19
N PHE A 341 -17.94 2.03 -4.11
CA PHE A 341 -19.16 1.85 -3.30
C PHE A 341 -19.96 3.15 -3.13
N SER A 342 -19.60 4.20 -3.87
CA SER A 342 -20.32 5.47 -3.84
C SER A 342 -20.74 5.87 -5.25
N ASP A 343 -21.83 6.64 -5.32
CA ASP A 343 -22.35 7.17 -6.59
C ASP A 343 -21.49 8.32 -7.15
N GLN A 344 -20.39 8.66 -6.47
CA GLN A 344 -19.50 9.73 -6.87
C GLN A 344 -18.62 9.37 -8.05
N GLU A 345 -18.38 8.08 -8.37
CA GLU A 345 -17.52 7.69 -9.50
C GLU A 345 -18.02 6.44 -10.21
N LEU A 346 -19.17 6.57 -10.86
CA LEU A 346 -19.88 5.45 -11.49
C LEU A 346 -19.07 4.69 -12.55
N LYS A 347 -18.14 5.35 -13.27
CA LYS A 347 -17.26 4.65 -14.24
C LYS A 347 -16.27 3.71 -13.54
N LEU A 348 -15.71 4.14 -12.40
CA LEU A 348 -14.78 3.34 -11.61
C LEU A 348 -15.53 2.19 -10.92
N LYS A 349 -16.72 2.49 -10.39
CA LYS A 349 -17.63 1.48 -9.86
C LYS A 349 -18.01 0.44 -10.92
N ALA A 350 -18.32 0.84 -12.15
CA ALA A 350 -18.66 -0.08 -13.23
C ALA A 350 -17.54 -1.10 -13.53
N VAL A 351 -16.27 -0.69 -13.41
CA VAL A 351 -15.12 -1.60 -13.54
C VAL A 351 -15.10 -2.61 -12.40
N PHE A 352 -15.25 -2.15 -11.15
CA PHE A 352 -15.31 -3.02 -9.99
C PHE A 352 -16.47 -4.03 -10.10
N ASP A 353 -17.67 -3.56 -10.42
CA ASP A 353 -18.87 -4.39 -10.57
C ASP A 353 -18.71 -5.44 -11.68
N ALA A 354 -18.08 -5.08 -12.81
CA ALA A 354 -17.81 -6.03 -13.89
C ALA A 354 -16.90 -7.18 -13.43
N TRP A 355 -15.85 -6.86 -12.67
CA TRP A 355 -14.96 -7.86 -12.09
C TRP A 355 -15.60 -8.67 -10.96
N GLU A 356 -16.42 -8.03 -10.14
CA GLU A 356 -17.15 -8.71 -9.07
C GLU A 356 -18.10 -9.77 -9.64
N GLU A 357 -18.80 -9.44 -10.72
CA GLU A 357 -19.73 -10.34 -11.41
C GLU A 357 -19.03 -11.36 -12.33
N TYR A 358 -17.75 -11.15 -12.66
CA TYR A 358 -17.01 -12.05 -13.54
C TYR A 358 -16.81 -13.44 -12.93
N GLU A 359 -17.15 -14.47 -13.69
CA GLU A 359 -16.89 -15.87 -13.35
C GLU A 359 -15.48 -16.26 -13.77
N LEU A 360 -14.61 -16.56 -12.80
CA LEU A 360 -13.29 -17.10 -13.08
C LEU A 360 -13.41 -18.41 -13.85
N GLY A 361 -12.70 -18.51 -14.97
CA GLY A 361 -12.81 -19.66 -15.88
C GLY A 361 -13.33 -19.25 -17.25
N SER A 362 -14.23 -18.28 -17.28
CA SER A 362 -14.80 -17.74 -18.51
C SER A 362 -13.74 -17.01 -19.35
N PRO A 363 -13.95 -16.82 -20.66
CA PRO A 363 -13.04 -16.03 -21.48
C PRO A 363 -13.03 -14.55 -21.07
N LEU A 364 -11.85 -13.91 -21.05
CA LEU A 364 -11.70 -12.47 -20.79
C LEU A 364 -12.50 -11.60 -21.78
N SER A 365 -12.78 -12.11 -22.99
CA SER A 365 -13.65 -11.42 -23.96
C SER A 365 -15.07 -11.21 -23.43
N GLN A 366 -15.60 -12.12 -22.61
CA GLN A 366 -16.92 -11.95 -21.98
C GLN A 366 -16.89 -10.83 -20.94
N LEU A 367 -15.84 -10.79 -20.10
CA LEU A 367 -15.61 -9.67 -19.17
C LEU A 367 -15.54 -8.33 -19.91
N LEU A 368 -14.78 -8.27 -21.00
CA LEU A 368 -14.63 -7.05 -21.79
C LEU A 368 -15.97 -6.56 -22.38
N VAL A 369 -16.78 -7.47 -22.92
CA VAL A 369 -18.12 -7.14 -23.45
C VAL A 369 -19.01 -6.61 -22.33
N HIS A 370 -19.05 -7.30 -21.19
CA HIS A 370 -19.84 -6.91 -20.03
C HIS A 370 -19.42 -5.55 -19.47
N LEU A 371 -18.11 -5.34 -19.31
CA LEU A 371 -17.55 -4.06 -18.86
C LEU A 371 -17.93 -2.93 -19.82
N ARG A 372 -17.80 -3.13 -21.13
CA ARG A 372 -18.22 -2.12 -22.12
C ARG A 372 -19.70 -1.80 -22.01
N GLN A 373 -20.56 -2.79 -21.75
CA GLN A 373 -21.98 -2.56 -21.53
C GLN A 373 -22.23 -1.73 -20.27
N LYS A 374 -21.64 -2.10 -19.12
CA LYS A 374 -21.76 -1.32 -17.87
C LYS A 374 -21.23 0.10 -18.01
N LEU A 375 -20.12 0.31 -18.71
CA LEU A 375 -19.58 1.65 -18.93
C LEU A 375 -20.54 2.49 -19.77
N LYS A 376 -21.14 1.93 -20.83
CA LYS A 376 -22.10 2.65 -21.70
C LYS A 376 -23.38 3.07 -20.98
N THR A 377 -23.82 2.35 -19.94
CA THR A 377 -25.03 2.70 -19.18
C THR A 377 -24.80 3.81 -18.16
N VAL A 378 -23.54 4.16 -17.85
CA VAL A 378 -23.22 5.29 -16.97
C VAL A 378 -23.58 6.61 -17.68
N PRO A 379 -24.45 7.46 -17.09
CA PRO A 379 -24.88 8.70 -17.73
C PRO A 379 -23.71 9.64 -18.07
N PRO A 380 -23.66 10.20 -19.30
CA PRO A 380 -22.67 11.19 -19.68
C PRO A 380 -23.00 12.54 -19.02
N GLN A 381 -22.20 12.94 -18.03
CA GLN A 381 -22.24 14.23 -17.32
C GLN A 381 -23.51 14.47 -16.47
N GLY A 382 -23.36 15.16 -15.32
CA GLY A 382 -24.48 15.61 -14.48
C GLY A 382 -24.52 15.12 -13.02
N PHE A 383 -23.76 14.07 -12.65
CA PHE A 383 -23.87 13.42 -11.32
C PHE A 383 -22.66 13.61 -10.39
N GLY A 384 -21.90 14.70 -10.52
CA GLY A 384 -20.71 14.91 -9.68
C GLY A 384 -19.56 13.89 -9.92
N THR A 385 -19.71 12.99 -10.89
CA THR A 385 -18.69 12.03 -11.31
C THR A 385 -17.59 12.74 -12.07
N LYS A 386 -16.35 12.59 -11.60
CA LYS A 386 -15.22 13.35 -12.12
C LYS A 386 -14.68 12.70 -13.39
N CYS A 387 -14.59 11.37 -13.38
CA CYS A 387 -14.01 10.64 -14.50
C CYS A 387 -14.91 10.55 -15.74
N THR A 388 -16.21 10.84 -15.65
CA THR A 388 -17.09 10.92 -16.84
C THR A 388 -16.73 12.07 -17.78
N ARG A 389 -15.96 13.05 -17.30
CA ARG A 389 -15.49 14.19 -18.09
C ARG A 389 -14.18 13.93 -18.82
N LEU A 390 -13.47 12.86 -18.45
CA LEU A 390 -12.20 12.52 -19.09
C LEU A 390 -12.48 12.01 -20.52
N PRO A 391 -11.90 12.63 -21.56
CA PRO A 391 -12.11 12.18 -22.93
C PRO A 391 -11.70 10.71 -23.10
N ASN A 392 -12.56 9.93 -23.76
CA ASN A 392 -12.36 8.50 -24.00
C ASN A 392 -12.08 7.68 -22.72
N ILE A 393 -12.68 8.04 -21.57
CA ILE A 393 -12.53 7.29 -20.32
C ILE A 393 -12.87 5.80 -20.48
N ASP A 394 -13.89 5.46 -21.27
CA ASP A 394 -14.28 4.06 -21.47
C ASP A 394 -13.17 3.27 -22.16
N GLY A 395 -12.60 3.82 -23.25
CA GLY A 395 -11.45 3.22 -23.92
C GLY A 395 -10.20 3.17 -23.04
N ILE A 396 -9.98 4.18 -22.18
CA ILE A 396 -8.88 4.18 -21.21
C ILE A 396 -9.01 3.01 -20.22
N LEU A 397 -10.22 2.75 -19.73
CA LEU A 397 -10.50 1.70 -18.74
C LEU A 397 -10.57 0.28 -19.35
N THR A 398 -10.81 0.14 -20.66
CA THR A 398 -10.86 -1.18 -21.32
C THR A 398 -9.56 -1.58 -22.02
N ARG A 399 -8.68 -0.63 -22.32
CA ARG A 399 -7.51 -0.84 -23.20
C ARG A 399 -6.57 -1.97 -22.76
N GLN A 400 -6.29 -2.11 -21.47
CA GLN A 400 -5.38 -3.18 -21.02
C GLN A 400 -6.00 -4.57 -21.14
N LEU A 401 -7.33 -4.69 -20.96
CA LEU A 401 -8.03 -5.94 -21.23
C LEU A 401 -8.06 -6.26 -22.72
N GLU A 402 -8.27 -5.26 -23.57
CA GLU A 402 -8.24 -5.41 -25.04
C GLU A 402 -6.89 -5.97 -25.53
N LYS A 403 -5.78 -5.45 -25.00
CA LYS A 403 -4.42 -5.93 -25.32
C LYS A 403 -4.13 -7.37 -24.90
N GLN A 404 -4.88 -7.90 -23.94
CA GLN A 404 -4.70 -9.27 -23.44
C GLN A 404 -5.57 -10.30 -24.18
N ILE A 405 -6.55 -9.83 -24.95
CA ILE A 405 -7.46 -10.68 -25.73
C ILE A 405 -7.02 -10.79 -27.19
N LEU A 406 -6.42 -9.72 -27.72
CA LEU A 406 -5.78 -9.69 -29.04
C LEU A 406 -4.42 -10.36 -29.00
#